data_AF-A0A2S9G770-F1
#
_entry.id   AF-A0A2S9G770-F1
#
_cell.length_a   1.000
_cell.length_b   1.000
_cell.length_c   1.000
_cell.angle_alpha   90.00
_cell.angle_beta   90.00
_cell.angle_gamma   90.00
#
_symmetry.space_group_name_H-M   'P 1'
#
loop_
_entity.id
_entity.type
_entity.pdbx_description
1 polymer ?
#
loop_
_entity_poly.entity_id
_entity_poly.type
_entity_poly.pdbx_seq_one_letter_code
_entity_poly.pdbx_strand_id
1 'polypeptide(L)'
;KFKPLGGPDGGNGGGGGSIVFVVDPQVHTLLDFHFHPHVVAPAGKQGAGNNRDGAAGADLEVRVPDGTVVLDERGQILADMVGSG
;
A
#
# COMPACT_ATOMS: atom_id res chain seq x y z
N LYS A 1 29.48 -19.16 24.78
CA LYS A 1 29.70 -17.73 25.10
C LYS A 1 28.51 -17.25 25.92
N PHE A 2 28.63 -17.25 27.25
CA PHE A 2 27.57 -16.81 28.16
C PHE A 2 27.54 -15.28 28.17
N LYS A 3 26.51 -14.67 27.60
CA LYS A 3 26.16 -13.28 27.87
C LYS A 3 25.15 -13.30 29.03
N PRO A 4 25.50 -12.80 30.23
CA PRO A 4 24.54 -12.65 31.31
C PRO A 4 23.55 -11.57 30.87
N LEU A 5 22.28 -11.98 30.67
CA LEU A 5 21.15 -11.15 30.25
C LEU A 5 21.47 -10.21 29.07
N GLY A 6 21.44 -10.74 27.85
CA GLY A 6 21.38 -9.89 26.67
C GLY A 6 20.14 -9.00 26.73
N GLY A 7 20.33 -7.68 26.63
CA GLY A 7 19.22 -6.72 26.54
C GLY A 7 18.35 -6.98 25.29
N PRO A 8 17.18 -6.31 25.18
CA PRO A 8 16.29 -6.48 24.04
C PRO A 8 17.04 -6.19 22.74
N ASP A 9 16.96 -7.11 21.78
CA ASP A 9 17.66 -7.04 20.49
C ASP A 9 16.71 -7.15 19.30
N GLY A 10 15.40 -6.98 19.50
CA GLY A 10 14.42 -6.96 18.42
C GLY A 10 14.46 -5.64 17.64
N GLY A 11 14.44 -5.73 16.31
CA GLY A 11 14.16 -4.58 15.45
C GLY A 11 12.67 -4.31 15.26
N ASN A 12 12.35 -3.16 14.68
CA ASN A 12 10.98 -2.73 14.37
C ASN A 12 10.42 -3.48 13.15
N GLY A 13 9.08 -3.58 13.05
CA GLY A 13 8.44 -4.01 11.80
C GLY A 13 8.56 -2.94 10.71
N GLY A 14 8.62 -3.37 9.46
CA GLY A 14 8.54 -2.45 8.31
C GLY A 14 7.11 -1.95 8.11
N GLY A 15 6.98 -0.74 7.55
CA GLY A 15 5.67 -0.20 7.16
C GLY A 15 4.97 -1.07 6.10
N GLY A 16 3.64 -1.08 6.11
CA GLY A 16 2.86 -1.65 5.01
C GLY A 16 2.98 -0.80 3.74
N GLY A 17 2.74 -1.41 2.60
CA GLY A 17 2.62 -0.70 1.34
C GLY A 17 1.35 0.16 1.30
N SER A 18 1.39 1.21 0.49
CA SER A 18 0.28 2.10 0.20
C SER A 18 -0.49 1.61 -1.04
N ILE A 19 -1.76 2.01 -1.15
CA ILE A 19 -2.51 1.94 -2.40
C ILE A 19 -2.42 3.28 -3.10
N VAL A 20 -1.96 3.28 -4.35
CA VAL A 20 -1.79 4.50 -5.16
C VAL A 20 -2.65 4.41 -6.39
N PHE A 21 -3.60 5.33 -6.55
CA PHE A 21 -4.38 5.42 -7.78
C PHE A 21 -3.61 6.20 -8.83
N VAL A 22 -3.58 5.69 -10.06
CA VAL A 22 -2.82 6.27 -11.18
C VAL A 22 -3.71 6.36 -12.41
N VAL A 23 -3.71 7.51 -13.09
CA VAL A 23 -4.45 7.65 -14.34
C VAL A 23 -3.68 6.99 -15.47
N ASP A 24 -4.28 5.98 -16.10
CA ASP A 24 -3.70 5.29 -17.25
C ASP A 24 -4.61 5.45 -18.48
N PRO A 25 -4.16 6.13 -19.55
CA PRO A 25 -4.92 6.29 -20.79
C PRO A 25 -5.28 4.98 -21.50
N GLN A 26 -4.62 3.87 -21.16
CA GLN A 26 -4.93 2.54 -21.70
C GLN A 26 -6.07 1.84 -20.95
N VAL A 27 -6.50 2.38 -19.81
CA VAL A 27 -7.62 1.88 -19.02
C VAL A 27 -8.87 2.67 -19.36
N HIS A 28 -9.92 1.98 -19.78
CA HIS A 28 -11.15 2.60 -20.30
C HIS A 28 -12.39 2.35 -19.46
N THR A 29 -12.31 1.44 -18.47
CA THR A 29 -13.46 1.07 -17.64
C THR A 29 -13.03 0.80 -16.21
N LEU A 30 -13.98 0.85 -15.27
CA LEU A 30 -13.80 0.43 -13.87
C LEU A 30 -14.27 -1.02 -13.64
N LEU A 31 -14.45 -1.81 -14.70
CA LEU A 31 -15.03 -3.15 -14.60
C LEU A 31 -14.16 -4.11 -13.77
N ASP A 32 -12.84 -3.88 -13.74
CA ASP A 32 -11.91 -4.67 -12.91
C ASP A 32 -12.25 -4.58 -11.42
N PHE A 33 -12.70 -3.41 -10.94
CA PHE A 33 -13.14 -3.23 -9.55
C PHE A 33 -14.49 -3.89 -9.25
N HIS A 34 -15.30 -4.15 -10.27
CA HIS A 34 -16.52 -4.94 -10.08
C HIS A 34 -16.19 -6.41 -9.82
N PHE A 35 -15.23 -6.98 -10.54
CA PHE A 35 -14.81 -8.37 -10.36
C PHE A 35 -13.86 -8.56 -9.18
N HIS A 36 -13.03 -7.56 -8.87
CA HIS A 36 -12.06 -7.56 -7.79
C HIS A 36 -12.24 -6.31 -6.91
N PRO A 37 -13.30 -6.28 -6.08
CA PRO A 37 -13.65 -5.08 -5.30
C PRO A 37 -12.70 -4.79 -4.13
N HIS A 38 -11.87 -5.76 -3.75
CA HIS A 38 -10.91 -5.61 -2.65
C HIS A 38 -9.48 -5.58 -3.17
N VAL A 39 -8.81 -4.45 -2.97
CA VAL A 39 -7.41 -4.26 -3.32
C VAL A 39 -6.60 -4.12 -2.02
N VAL A 40 -5.52 -4.90 -1.91
CA VAL A 40 -4.70 -4.96 -0.68
C VAL A 40 -3.23 -4.82 -1.05
N ALA A 41 -2.55 -3.83 -0.46
CA ALA A 41 -1.12 -3.65 -0.62
C ALA A 41 -0.33 -4.69 0.19
N PRO A 42 0.88 -5.07 -0.27
CA PRO A 42 1.81 -5.89 0.49
C PRO A 42 2.06 -5.38 1.92
N ALA A 43 2.05 -6.30 2.90
CA ALA A 43 2.45 -5.98 4.26
C ALA A 43 3.98 -5.78 4.37
N GLY A 44 4.39 -4.96 5.33
CA GLY A 44 5.78 -4.89 5.76
C GLY A 44 6.24 -6.18 6.45
N LYS A 45 7.54 -6.45 6.42
CA LYS A 45 8.12 -7.60 7.11
C LYS A 45 8.26 -7.32 8.61
N GLN A 46 8.24 -8.37 9.40
CA GLN A 46 8.55 -8.29 10.83
C GLN A 46 10.02 -7.90 11.02
N GLY A 47 10.31 -7.17 12.11
CA GLY A 47 11.67 -7.01 12.59
C GLY A 47 12.24 -8.33 13.10
N ALA A 48 13.54 -8.39 13.27
CA ALA A 48 14.23 -9.58 13.74
C ALA A 48 15.32 -9.25 14.76
N GLY A 49 15.81 -10.28 15.45
CA GLY A 49 16.93 -10.17 16.40
C GLY A 49 18.17 -9.53 15.78
N ASN A 50 19.09 -9.10 16.64
CA ASN A 50 20.23 -8.23 16.31
C ASN A 50 19.84 -6.84 15.77
N ASN A 51 18.78 -6.22 16.31
CA ASN A 51 18.29 -4.88 15.97
C ASN A 51 18.02 -4.70 14.46
N ARG A 52 17.48 -5.74 13.82
CA ARG A 52 17.23 -5.71 12.37
C ARG A 52 15.79 -5.32 12.12
N ASP A 53 15.60 -4.14 11.56
CA ASP A 53 14.27 -3.68 11.17
C ASP A 53 13.74 -4.47 9.96
N GLY A 54 12.43 -4.64 9.93
CA GLY A 54 11.72 -5.28 8.84
C GLY A 54 11.67 -4.40 7.59
N ALA A 55 11.72 -5.03 6.41
CA ALA A 55 11.56 -4.32 5.14
C ALA A 55 10.13 -3.77 4.99
N ALA A 56 10.00 -2.60 4.36
CA ALA A 56 8.70 -2.06 3.99
C ALA A 56 8.00 -2.96 2.95
N GLY A 57 6.66 -2.99 3.00
CA GLY A 57 5.83 -3.54 1.94
C GLY A 57 5.93 -2.66 0.69
N ALA A 58 5.86 -3.27 -0.49
CA ALA A 58 5.80 -2.51 -1.73
C ALA A 58 4.44 -1.83 -1.86
N ASP A 59 4.41 -0.61 -2.38
CA ASP A 59 3.17 0.04 -2.76
C ASP A 59 2.51 -0.72 -3.93
N LEU A 60 1.19 -0.59 -4.03
CA LEU A 60 0.40 -1.18 -5.10
C LEU A 60 -0.30 -0.07 -5.88
N GLU A 61 0.09 0.06 -7.14
CA GLU A 61 -0.57 0.96 -8.08
C GLU A 61 -1.86 0.37 -8.63
N VAL A 62 -2.89 1.20 -8.66
CA VAL A 62 -4.24 0.89 -9.10
C VAL A 62 -4.59 1.83 -10.23
N ARG A 63 -4.64 1.27 -11.44
CA ARG A 63 -4.85 2.06 -12.66
C ARG A 63 -6.33 2.35 -12.86
N VAL A 64 -6.64 3.59 -13.22
CA VAL A 64 -8.00 4.04 -13.47
C VAL A 64 -8.09 4.87 -14.75
N PRO A 65 -9.25 4.93 -15.40
CA PRO A 65 -9.48 5.85 -16.51
C PRO A 65 -9.31 7.31 -16.10
N ASP A 66 -8.96 8.16 -17.07
CA ASP A 66 -9.02 9.62 -16.91
C ASP A 66 -10.44 10.09 -16.58
N GLY A 67 -10.56 11.06 -15.67
CA GLY A 67 -11.84 11.56 -15.16
C GLY A 67 -12.48 10.68 -14.08
N THR A 68 -11.73 9.77 -13.45
CA THR A 68 -12.22 8.97 -12.32
C THR A 68 -12.31 9.82 -11.05
N VAL A 69 -13.48 9.84 -10.40
CA VAL A 69 -13.67 10.50 -9.11
C VAL A 69 -13.63 9.46 -7.98
N VAL A 70 -12.76 9.67 -7.00
CA VAL A 70 -12.63 8.81 -5.82
C VAL A 70 -13.44 9.41 -4.67
N LEU A 71 -14.35 8.62 -4.11
CA LEU A 71 -15.27 8.99 -3.05
C LEU A 71 -15.03 8.13 -1.81
N ASP A 72 -15.23 8.70 -0.62
CA ASP A 72 -15.36 7.89 0.59
C ASP A 72 -16.76 7.24 0.71
N GLU A 73 -16.95 6.41 1.73
CA GLU A 73 -18.22 5.71 1.98
C GLU A 73 -19.41 6.66 2.26
N ARG A 74 -19.14 7.93 2.56
CA ARG A 74 -20.15 8.97 2.81
C ARG A 74 -20.42 9.82 1.57
N GLY A 75 -19.73 9.55 0.47
CA GLY A 75 -19.82 10.32 -0.78
C GLY A 75 -18.98 11.60 -0.77
N GLN A 76 -18.06 11.78 0.17
CA GLN A 76 -17.11 12.88 0.12
C GLN A 76 -16.07 12.63 -0.98
N ILE A 77 -15.83 13.62 -1.83
CA ILE A 77 -14.77 13.54 -2.84
C ILE A 77 -13.41 13.57 -2.12
N LEU A 78 -12.63 12.52 -2.34
CA LEU A 78 -11.24 12.41 -1.90
C LEU A 78 -10.29 12.90 -2.98
N ALA A 79 -10.57 12.59 -4.25
CA ALA A 79 -9.78 13.01 -5.39
C ALA A 79 -10.63 13.04 -6.68
N ASP A 80 -10.24 13.91 -7.61
CA ASP A 80 -10.68 13.92 -9.00
C ASP A 80 -9.45 13.69 -9.88
N MET A 81 -9.42 12.55 -10.57
CA MET A 81 -8.24 12.03 -11.25
C MET A 81 -8.26 12.49 -12.71
N VAL A 82 -7.68 13.67 -12.98
CA VAL A 82 -7.66 14.31 -14.31
C VAL A 82 -6.23 14.47 -14.82
N GLY A 83 -6.01 14.07 -16.07
CA GLY A 83 -4.73 14.10 -16.75
C GLY A 83 -3.91 12.84 -16.47
N SER A 84 -3.06 12.47 -17.43
CA SER A 84 -2.18 11.29 -17.31
C SER A 84 -1.07 11.53 -16.29
N GLY A 85 -0.89 10.59 -15.36
CA GLY A 85 0.15 10.68 -14.32
C GLY A 85 -0.10 9.68 -13.21
#